data_AF-A0A6A7ZSP0-F1
#
_entry.id   AF-A0A6A7ZSP0-F1
#
_cell.length_a   1.000
_cell.length_b   1.000
_cell.length_c   1.000
_cell.angle_alpha   90.00
_cell.angle_beta   90.00
_cell.angle_gamma   90.00
#
_symmetry.space_group_name_H-M   'P 1'
#
loop_
_entity.id
_entity.type
_entity.pdbx_description
1 polymer ?
#
loop_
_entity_poly.entity_id
_entity_poly.type
_entity_poly.pdbx_seq_one_letter_code
_entity_poly.pdbx_strand_id
1 'polypeptide(L)'
;MKPIRTFALALVLGTSAFTAQAANVLVVLSDSDHLDLKDGKVFETGFYLNELMQPIKALTEAGHDITFATPKGTAPTLDKSSVDNMYFGGDEAAMQESIAMLDKLKLTSDSSSPVVSLARVEQIGYDHFDAVYVPGGHAPMQDLLVSPELGKLLADFHAKGKTTALACHGPIALLSTLPDASAFTTKLETSGSAKAEGWIYAGYKMTVISNQEEEIAKGLLNGGKMKFYPQTALEAAGGDFVSNEAPWASNVVTDRELITGQNPASAPAVATELLKRLK
;
A
#
# COMPACT_ATOMS: atom_id res chain seq x y z
N MET A 1 -34.12 71.71 2.96
CA MET A 1 -33.24 70.63 2.46
C MET A 1 -32.64 69.93 3.68
N LYS A 2 -33.02 68.68 3.97
CA LYS A 2 -32.47 67.85 5.07
C LYS A 2 -31.72 66.67 4.44
N PRO A 3 -30.54 66.26 4.95
CA PRO A 3 -29.73 65.25 4.28
C PRO A 3 -30.25 63.82 4.58
N ILE A 4 -30.29 63.01 3.54
CA ILE A 4 -30.58 61.58 3.60
C ILE A 4 -29.34 60.87 4.18
N ARG A 5 -29.50 60.13 5.27
CA ARG A 5 -28.46 59.25 5.83
C ARG A 5 -28.59 57.88 5.19
N THR A 6 -27.65 57.53 4.33
CA THR A 6 -27.49 56.18 3.78
C THR A 6 -26.85 55.29 4.83
N PHE A 7 -27.55 54.27 5.32
CA PHE A 7 -26.97 53.21 6.13
C PHE A 7 -26.33 52.17 5.19
N ALA A 8 -25.01 52.05 5.23
CA ALA A 8 -24.30 50.98 4.55
C ALA A 8 -24.40 49.69 5.39
N LEU A 9 -24.99 48.65 4.83
CA LEU A 9 -25.05 47.32 5.42
C LEU A 9 -23.72 46.62 5.12
N ALA A 10 -22.86 46.46 6.13
CA ALA A 10 -21.63 45.69 6.01
C ALA A 10 -21.96 44.18 6.00
N LEU A 11 -21.82 43.55 4.85
CA LEU A 11 -21.93 42.10 4.70
C LEU A 11 -20.64 41.46 5.23
N VAL A 12 -20.68 40.84 6.41
CA VAL A 12 -19.59 40.03 6.93
C VAL A 12 -19.61 38.68 6.21
N LEU A 13 -18.72 38.51 5.24
CA LEU A 13 -18.41 37.21 4.66
C LEU A 13 -17.60 36.41 5.69
N GLY A 14 -18.27 35.54 6.44
CA GLY A 14 -17.60 34.56 7.28
C GLY A 14 -16.95 33.49 6.40
N THR A 15 -15.64 33.59 6.20
CA THR A 15 -14.85 32.46 5.68
C THR A 15 -14.74 31.44 6.80
N SER A 16 -15.57 30.40 6.77
CA SER A 16 -15.32 29.19 7.54
C SER A 16 -14.05 28.53 6.99
N ALA A 17 -12.93 28.79 7.64
CA ALA A 17 -11.71 28.02 7.44
C ALA A 17 -11.98 26.61 7.97
N PHE A 18 -12.13 25.64 7.07
CA PHE A 18 -11.99 24.23 7.42
C PHE A 18 -10.54 24.05 7.88
N THR A 19 -10.34 23.92 9.18
CA THR A 19 -9.09 23.36 9.70
C THR A 19 -9.11 21.89 9.30
N ALA A 20 -8.38 21.52 8.24
CA ALA A 20 -8.12 20.11 7.96
C ALA A 20 -7.37 19.56 9.19
N GLN A 21 -8.04 18.69 9.94
CA GLN A 21 -7.40 17.96 11.03
C GLN A 21 -6.34 17.05 10.40
N ALA A 22 -5.11 17.06 10.93
CA ALA A 22 -4.08 16.13 10.47
C ALA A 22 -4.56 14.69 10.71
N ALA A 23 -4.77 13.96 9.62
CA ALA A 23 -5.06 12.53 9.66
C ALA A 23 -3.81 11.71 10.03
N ASN A 24 -4.01 10.57 10.69
CA ASN A 24 -2.98 9.60 11.03
C ASN A 24 -3.00 8.43 10.03
N VAL A 25 -1.95 8.27 9.24
CA VAL A 25 -1.82 7.19 8.26
C VAL A 25 -0.86 6.13 8.76
N LEU A 26 -1.34 4.89 8.84
CA LEU A 26 -0.50 3.73 9.12
C LEU A 26 0.07 3.18 7.81
N VAL A 27 1.39 3.06 7.71
CA VAL A 27 2.07 2.47 6.56
C VAL A 27 2.63 1.13 6.98
N VAL A 28 2.12 0.04 6.40
CA VAL A 28 2.55 -1.33 6.72
C VAL A 28 3.51 -1.83 5.66
N LEU A 29 4.67 -2.29 6.10
CA LEU A 29 5.75 -2.84 5.29
C LEU A 29 6.01 -4.30 5.72
N SER A 30 6.68 -5.06 4.85
CA SER A 30 7.12 -6.43 5.16
C SER A 30 8.33 -6.43 6.11
N ASP A 31 8.43 -7.43 7.00
CA ASP A 31 9.67 -7.75 7.71
C ASP A 31 10.66 -8.51 6.80
N SER A 32 10.19 -9.08 5.70
CA SER A 32 10.97 -9.91 4.78
C SER A 32 11.85 -9.05 3.87
N ASP A 33 13.05 -9.55 3.58
CA ASP A 33 14.02 -9.02 2.61
C ASP A 33 14.16 -9.92 1.38
N HIS A 34 13.27 -10.90 1.23
CA HIS A 34 13.34 -11.88 0.17
C HIS A 34 11.96 -12.30 -0.35
N LEU A 35 11.99 -13.11 -1.42
CA LEU A 35 10.89 -13.90 -1.93
C LEU A 35 11.39 -15.34 -2.17
N ASP A 36 10.73 -16.31 -1.56
CA ASP A 36 10.98 -17.72 -1.84
C ASP A 36 10.40 -18.12 -3.19
N LEU A 37 11.26 -18.57 -4.08
CA LEU A 37 10.90 -19.04 -5.41
C LEU A 37 10.77 -20.57 -5.43
N LYS A 38 10.30 -21.10 -6.56
CA LYS A 38 10.32 -22.53 -6.84
C LYS A 38 11.76 -23.09 -6.81
N ASP A 39 11.84 -24.40 -6.59
CA ASP A 39 13.09 -25.16 -6.57
C ASP A 39 14.12 -24.67 -5.52
N GLY A 40 13.64 -24.04 -4.45
CA GLY A 40 14.47 -23.57 -3.33
C GLY A 40 15.33 -22.34 -3.65
N LYS A 41 15.06 -21.67 -4.78
CA LYS A 41 15.70 -20.39 -5.11
C LYS A 41 15.12 -19.26 -4.25
N VAL A 42 15.91 -18.22 -4.04
CA VAL A 42 15.51 -17.03 -3.29
C VAL A 42 15.82 -15.80 -4.13
N PHE A 43 14.90 -14.84 -4.14
CA PHE A 43 15.08 -13.53 -4.75
C PHE A 43 15.16 -12.46 -3.65
N GLU A 44 16.28 -11.74 -3.57
CA GLU A 44 16.41 -10.59 -2.66
C GLU A 44 15.50 -9.46 -3.14
N THR A 45 14.69 -8.91 -2.23
CA THR A 45 13.69 -7.89 -2.54
C THR A 45 13.35 -7.08 -1.28
N GLY A 46 12.29 -6.30 -1.34
CA GLY A 46 11.89 -5.39 -0.29
C GLY A 46 10.69 -4.57 -0.73
N PHE A 47 10.49 -3.41 -0.12
CA PHE A 47 9.57 -2.41 -0.65
C PHE A 47 10.17 -1.70 -1.86
N TYR A 48 9.32 -1.28 -2.81
CA TYR A 48 9.73 -0.42 -3.92
C TYR A 48 9.84 1.05 -3.50
N LEU A 49 10.95 1.72 -3.83
CA LEU A 49 11.26 3.08 -3.41
C LEU A 49 10.17 4.08 -3.79
N ASN A 50 9.77 4.10 -5.05
CA ASN A 50 8.76 5.04 -5.55
C ASN A 50 7.37 4.76 -4.94
N GLU A 51 7.03 3.47 -4.79
CA GLU A 51 5.76 3.04 -4.22
C GLU A 51 5.62 3.42 -2.75
N LEU A 52 6.72 3.44 -2.00
CA LEU A 52 6.69 3.98 -0.64
C LEU A 52 6.81 5.51 -0.65
N MET A 53 7.90 6.06 -1.18
CA MET A 53 8.27 7.46 -0.96
C MET A 53 7.37 8.48 -1.66
N GLN A 54 6.76 8.17 -2.81
CA GLN A 54 5.87 9.13 -3.47
C GLN A 54 4.58 9.35 -2.65
N PRO A 55 3.86 8.31 -2.17
CA PRO A 55 2.79 8.48 -1.20
C PRO A 55 3.23 9.15 0.11
N ILE A 56 4.37 8.77 0.70
CA ILE A 56 4.87 9.39 1.94
C ILE A 56 5.10 10.90 1.76
N LYS A 57 5.75 11.30 0.66
CA LYS A 57 5.98 12.71 0.33
C LYS A 57 4.65 13.46 0.23
N ALA A 58 3.69 12.93 -0.55
CA ALA A 58 2.40 13.56 -0.76
C ALA A 58 1.59 13.71 0.55
N LEU A 59 1.59 12.68 1.40
CA LEU A 59 0.93 12.70 2.71
C LEU A 59 1.58 13.70 3.67
N THR A 60 2.91 13.72 3.73
CA THR A 60 3.67 14.65 4.58
C THR A 60 3.46 16.10 4.15
N GLU A 61 3.47 16.37 2.85
CA GLU A 61 3.23 17.72 2.30
C GLU A 61 1.80 18.20 2.52
N ALA A 62 0.84 17.28 2.62
CA ALA A 62 -0.54 17.58 3.01
C ALA A 62 -0.73 17.76 4.53
N GLY A 63 0.32 17.55 5.34
CA GLY A 63 0.29 17.74 6.78
C GLY A 63 -0.28 16.55 7.57
N HIS A 64 -0.27 15.35 6.99
CA HIS A 64 -0.69 14.13 7.68
C HIS A 64 0.46 13.51 8.49
N ASP A 65 0.11 12.87 9.61
CA ASP A 65 1.04 12.13 10.45
C ASP A 65 1.17 10.69 9.95
N ILE A 66 2.40 10.16 9.93
CA ILE A 66 2.67 8.82 9.41
C ILE A 66 3.30 7.96 10.49
N THR A 67 2.71 6.79 10.73
CA THR A 67 3.31 5.72 11.53
C THR A 67 3.71 4.58 10.61
N PHE A 68 4.93 4.08 10.75
CA PHE A 68 5.40 2.92 10.00
C PHE A 68 5.32 1.67 10.86
N ALA A 69 4.85 0.57 10.28
CA ALA A 69 4.79 -0.70 10.97
C ALA A 69 5.22 -1.87 10.07
N THR A 70 5.74 -2.92 10.68
CA THR A 70 5.91 -4.25 10.08
C THR A 70 5.34 -5.29 11.04
N PRO A 71 5.12 -6.55 10.65
CA PRO A 71 4.53 -7.55 11.56
C PRO A 71 5.27 -7.65 12.90
N LYS A 72 6.61 -7.71 12.88
CA LYS A 72 7.47 -7.87 14.05
C LYS A 72 8.12 -6.57 14.53
N GLY A 73 8.00 -5.48 13.77
CA GLY A 73 8.69 -4.21 14.04
C GLY A 73 10.17 -4.23 13.62
N THR A 74 10.56 -5.12 12.72
CA THR A 74 11.90 -5.13 12.11
C THR A 74 12.03 -3.97 11.12
N ALA A 75 13.23 -3.44 10.94
CA ALA A 75 13.49 -2.47 9.88
C ALA A 75 13.20 -3.12 8.51
N PRO A 76 12.34 -2.53 7.66
CA PRO A 76 12.03 -3.08 6.35
C PRO A 76 13.18 -2.86 5.38
N THR A 77 13.29 -3.74 4.38
CA THR A 77 14.35 -3.70 3.38
C THR A 77 13.89 -2.98 2.12
N LEU A 78 14.75 -2.13 1.56
CA LEU A 78 14.55 -1.51 0.25
C LEU A 78 14.90 -2.51 -0.85
N ASP A 79 14.02 -2.70 -1.83
CA ASP A 79 14.37 -3.41 -3.06
C ASP A 79 15.32 -2.53 -3.91
N LYS A 80 16.57 -2.96 -4.04
CA LYS A 80 17.61 -2.21 -4.78
C LYS A 80 17.26 -2.03 -6.26
N SER A 81 16.47 -2.91 -6.85
CA SER A 81 16.03 -2.79 -8.24
C SER A 81 15.07 -1.62 -8.45
N SER A 82 14.42 -1.13 -7.39
CA SER A 82 13.51 0.02 -7.44
C SER A 82 14.23 1.38 -7.39
N VAL A 83 15.55 1.38 -7.18
CA VAL A 83 16.39 2.59 -7.26
C VAL A 83 16.77 2.83 -8.71
N ASP A 84 15.76 3.15 -9.52
CA ASP A 84 15.87 3.44 -10.95
C ASP A 84 14.93 4.60 -11.31
N ASN A 85 15.45 5.60 -12.03
CA ASN A 85 14.69 6.79 -12.39
C ASN A 85 13.52 6.49 -13.35
N MET A 86 13.48 5.31 -13.99
CA MET A 86 12.33 4.90 -14.79
C MET A 86 11.03 4.87 -13.97
N TYR A 87 11.11 4.53 -12.68
CA TYR A 87 9.95 4.53 -11.77
C TYR A 87 9.55 5.95 -11.31
N PHE A 88 10.34 6.96 -11.70
CA PHE A 88 10.12 8.38 -11.47
C PHE A 88 9.87 9.12 -12.80
N GLY A 89 9.46 8.41 -13.87
CA GLY A 89 9.21 9.02 -15.18
C GLY A 89 10.47 9.53 -15.87
N GLY A 90 11.64 8.98 -15.51
CA GLY A 90 12.95 9.44 -15.97
C GLY A 90 13.53 10.61 -15.16
N ASP A 91 12.86 11.04 -14.08
CA ASP A 91 13.32 12.12 -13.22
C ASP A 91 14.31 11.60 -12.16
N GLU A 92 15.60 11.72 -12.48
CA GLU A 92 16.70 11.40 -11.56
C GLU A 92 16.64 12.22 -10.26
N ALA A 93 16.25 13.50 -10.34
CA ALA A 93 16.22 14.36 -9.16
C ALA A 93 15.12 13.92 -8.18
N ALA A 94 13.94 13.55 -8.70
CA ALA A 94 12.86 13.01 -7.88
C ALA A 94 13.24 11.67 -7.22
N MET A 95 14.00 10.82 -7.91
CA MET A 95 14.54 9.60 -7.32
C MET A 95 15.53 9.91 -6.19
N GLN A 96 16.50 10.79 -6.41
CA GLN A 96 17.48 11.18 -5.39
C GLN A 96 16.84 11.86 -4.18
N GLU A 97 15.79 12.67 -4.40
CA GLU A 97 14.98 13.24 -3.32
C GLU A 97 14.32 12.13 -2.47
N SER A 98 13.78 11.09 -3.12
CA SER A 98 13.15 9.95 -2.43
C SER A 98 14.17 9.15 -1.61
N ILE A 99 15.39 8.96 -2.13
CA ILE A 99 16.50 8.33 -1.38
C ILE A 99 16.85 9.17 -0.14
N ALA A 100 17.03 10.49 -0.31
CA ALA A 100 17.36 11.38 0.79
C ALA A 100 16.25 11.43 1.85
N MET A 101 14.98 11.35 1.44
CA MET A 101 13.84 11.27 2.35
C MET A 101 13.86 9.95 3.14
N LEU A 102 14.09 8.82 2.47
CA LEU A 102 14.21 7.51 3.11
C LEU A 102 15.33 7.50 4.17
N ASP A 103 16.50 8.03 3.82
CA ASP A 103 17.65 8.14 4.72
C ASP A 103 17.33 9.01 5.94
N LYS A 104 16.64 10.13 5.74
CA LYS A 104 16.22 11.04 6.82
C LYS A 104 15.24 10.36 7.78
N LEU A 105 14.32 9.54 7.26
CA LEU A 105 13.37 8.76 8.06
C LEU A 105 14.04 7.58 8.78
N LYS A 106 15.22 7.15 8.32
CA LYS A 106 16.00 6.03 8.86
C LYS A 106 15.24 4.70 8.85
N LEU A 107 14.26 4.52 7.94
CA LEU A 107 13.37 3.36 7.94
C LEU A 107 14.14 2.04 7.83
N THR A 108 15.20 1.99 7.04
CA THR A 108 16.03 0.80 6.81
C THR A 108 17.14 0.62 7.86
N SER A 109 17.16 1.44 8.94
CA SER A 109 18.20 1.38 9.96
C SER A 109 17.90 0.33 11.03
N ASP A 110 18.75 -0.69 11.15
CA ASP A 110 18.64 -1.75 12.18
C ASP A 110 18.55 -1.23 13.63
N SER A 111 19.15 -0.07 13.91
CA SER A 111 19.27 0.46 15.28
C SER A 111 18.41 1.68 15.57
N SER A 112 17.87 2.32 14.52
CA SER A 112 17.19 3.62 14.67
C SER A 112 15.95 3.77 13.81
N SER A 113 15.48 2.69 13.19
CA SER A 113 14.21 2.68 12.47
C SER A 113 13.06 3.05 13.41
N PRO A 114 12.14 3.95 12.99
CA PRO A 114 10.97 4.33 13.76
C PRO A 114 9.83 3.31 13.66
N VAL A 115 10.03 2.20 12.94
CA VAL A 115 9.01 1.18 12.67
C VAL A 115 8.57 0.50 13.96
N VAL A 116 7.27 0.31 14.12
CA VAL A 116 6.67 -0.43 15.24
C VAL A 116 6.09 -1.76 14.78
N SER A 117 5.89 -2.71 15.70
CA SER A 117 5.23 -3.97 15.37
C SER A 117 3.71 -3.80 15.21
N LEU A 118 3.05 -4.69 14.47
CA LEU A 118 1.58 -4.70 14.40
C LEU A 118 0.92 -4.97 15.76
N ALA A 119 1.59 -5.70 16.65
CA ALA A 119 1.14 -5.83 18.04
C ALA A 119 1.16 -4.48 18.79
N ARG A 120 2.13 -3.61 18.49
CA ARG A 120 2.17 -2.25 19.04
C ARG A 120 1.07 -1.37 18.43
N VAL A 121 0.77 -1.54 17.15
CA VAL A 121 -0.37 -0.88 16.48
C VAL A 121 -1.69 -1.27 17.15
N GLU A 122 -1.90 -2.56 17.44
CA GLU A 122 -3.09 -3.05 18.18
C GLU A 122 -3.19 -2.41 19.58
N GLN A 123 -2.07 -2.23 20.29
CA GLN A 123 -2.05 -1.54 21.59
C GLN A 123 -2.38 -0.04 21.50
N ILE A 124 -1.96 0.64 20.43
CA ILE A 124 -2.33 2.04 20.17
C ILE A 124 -3.84 2.13 19.90
N GLY A 125 -4.40 1.11 19.26
CA GLY A 125 -5.80 1.01 18.88
C GLY A 125 -6.00 1.44 17.43
N TYR A 126 -6.69 0.59 16.66
CA TYR A 126 -6.90 0.82 15.23
C TYR A 126 -7.70 2.10 14.92
N ASP A 127 -8.50 2.58 15.88
CA ASP A 127 -9.24 3.85 15.76
C ASP A 127 -8.35 5.09 15.72
N HIS A 128 -7.09 4.99 16.14
CA HIS A 128 -6.13 6.08 16.03
C HIS A 128 -5.77 6.44 14.57
N PHE A 129 -5.82 5.46 13.66
CA PHE A 129 -5.33 5.62 12.28
C PHE A 129 -6.49 5.81 11.30
N ASP A 130 -6.54 6.90 10.56
CA ASP A 130 -7.63 7.20 9.61
C ASP A 130 -7.54 6.39 8.31
N ALA A 131 -6.34 5.97 7.93
CA ALA A 131 -6.09 5.12 6.77
C ALA A 131 -4.91 4.16 7.02
N VAL A 132 -4.91 3.06 6.25
CA VAL A 132 -3.77 2.16 6.13
C VAL A 132 -3.27 2.16 4.68
N TYR A 133 -1.94 2.22 4.51
CA TYR A 133 -1.27 2.11 3.22
C TYR A 133 -0.27 0.95 3.21
N VAL A 134 -0.27 0.14 2.16
CA VAL A 134 0.66 -0.98 1.95
C VAL A 134 1.33 -0.84 0.57
N PRO A 135 2.59 -0.39 0.47
CA PRO A 135 3.30 -0.39 -0.80
C PRO A 135 3.64 -1.83 -1.23
N GLY A 136 4.02 -2.01 -2.49
CA GLY A 136 4.47 -3.27 -3.04
C GLY A 136 5.99 -3.41 -3.04
N GLY A 137 6.52 -3.95 -4.13
CA GLY A 137 7.72 -4.80 -4.13
C GLY A 137 7.36 -6.24 -3.76
N HIS A 138 8.24 -7.22 -3.96
CA HIS A 138 7.83 -8.62 -3.85
C HIS A 138 7.68 -9.12 -2.39
N ALA A 139 8.24 -8.41 -1.41
CA ALA A 139 8.28 -8.83 -0.01
C ALA A 139 6.91 -9.13 0.65
N PRO A 140 5.80 -8.40 0.37
CA PRO A 140 4.47 -8.71 0.89
C PRO A 140 3.98 -10.14 0.63
N MET A 141 4.52 -10.80 -0.41
CA MET A 141 4.21 -12.18 -0.77
C MET A 141 4.74 -13.22 0.23
N GLN A 142 5.62 -12.83 1.17
CA GLN A 142 6.21 -13.77 2.14
C GLN A 142 5.51 -13.79 3.48
N ASP A 143 5.25 -12.62 4.06
CA ASP A 143 4.78 -12.50 5.44
C ASP A 143 3.43 -11.79 5.56
N LEU A 144 3.20 -10.72 4.79
CA LEU A 144 1.99 -9.91 4.94
C LEU A 144 0.72 -10.69 4.58
N LEU A 145 0.73 -11.49 3.52
CA LEU A 145 -0.42 -12.28 3.07
C LEU A 145 -0.90 -13.34 4.08
N VAL A 146 -0.06 -13.71 5.07
CA VAL A 146 -0.38 -14.72 6.09
C VAL A 146 -0.30 -14.16 7.52
N SER A 147 -0.06 -12.85 7.71
CA SER A 147 0.08 -12.26 9.04
C SER A 147 -1.28 -12.17 9.76
N PRO A 148 -1.48 -12.86 10.89
CA PRO A 148 -2.72 -12.78 11.64
C PRO A 148 -2.99 -11.37 12.20
N GLU A 149 -1.94 -10.67 12.62
CA GLU A 149 -2.03 -9.30 13.14
C GLU A 149 -2.48 -8.32 12.05
N LEU A 150 -1.97 -8.47 10.83
CA LEU A 150 -2.43 -7.69 9.69
C LEU A 150 -3.87 -8.02 9.33
N GLY A 151 -4.23 -9.31 9.37
CA GLY A 151 -5.60 -9.77 9.14
C GLY A 151 -6.61 -9.10 10.09
N LYS A 152 -6.27 -8.99 11.38
CA LYS A 152 -7.10 -8.28 12.37
C LYS A 152 -7.24 -6.80 12.05
N LEU A 153 -6.13 -6.11 11.75
CA LEU A 153 -6.12 -4.70 11.40
C LEU A 153 -7.00 -4.42 10.18
N LEU A 154 -6.82 -5.18 9.10
CA LEU A 154 -7.57 -5.00 7.86
C LEU A 154 -9.05 -5.37 8.02
N ALA A 155 -9.38 -6.36 8.85
CA ALA A 155 -10.76 -6.70 9.18
C ALA A 155 -11.47 -5.58 9.98
N ASP A 156 -10.78 -4.94 10.92
CA ASP A 156 -11.32 -3.77 11.66
C ASP A 156 -11.57 -2.58 10.71
N PHE A 157 -10.61 -2.31 9.82
CA PHE A 157 -10.73 -1.25 8.82
C PHE A 157 -11.91 -1.49 7.88
N HIS A 158 -12.03 -2.70 7.33
CA HIS A 158 -13.16 -3.09 6.50
C HIS A 158 -14.50 -2.94 7.25
N ALA A 159 -14.59 -3.44 8.50
CA ALA A 159 -15.82 -3.36 9.29
C ALA A 159 -16.28 -1.92 9.57
N LYS A 160 -15.35 -0.97 9.61
CA LYS A 160 -15.60 0.46 9.85
C LYS A 160 -15.62 1.31 8.57
N GLY A 161 -15.40 0.71 7.40
CA GLY A 161 -15.30 1.43 6.12
C GLY A 161 -14.13 2.42 6.08
N LYS A 162 -13.03 2.14 6.81
CA LYS A 162 -11.84 2.98 6.87
C LYS A 162 -10.94 2.71 5.67
N THR A 163 -10.31 3.77 5.17
CA THR A 163 -9.55 3.70 3.91
C THR A 163 -8.40 2.71 4.01
N THR A 164 -8.38 1.75 3.09
CA THR A 164 -7.28 0.80 2.90
C THR A 164 -6.73 1.01 1.49
N ALA A 165 -5.48 1.46 1.39
CA ALA A 165 -4.80 1.70 0.12
C ALA A 165 -3.61 0.75 -0.06
N LEU A 166 -3.48 0.09 -1.21
CA LEU A 166 -2.37 -0.82 -1.49
C LEU A 166 -1.84 -0.63 -2.92
N ALA A 167 -0.57 -0.93 -3.18
CA ALA A 167 0.03 -0.78 -4.51
C ALA A 167 0.83 -2.02 -4.94
N CYS A 168 0.84 -2.31 -6.24
CA CYS A 168 1.66 -3.34 -6.90
C CYS A 168 1.41 -4.75 -6.34
N HIS A 169 2.34 -5.34 -5.61
CA HIS A 169 2.12 -6.60 -4.87
C HIS A 169 1.43 -6.41 -3.52
N GLY A 170 1.42 -5.20 -2.95
CA GLY A 170 0.79 -4.85 -1.69
C GLY A 170 -0.64 -5.40 -1.51
N PRO A 171 -1.53 -5.37 -2.52
CA PRO A 171 -2.87 -5.98 -2.46
C PRO A 171 -2.90 -7.45 -1.99
N ILE A 172 -1.81 -8.23 -2.15
CA ILE A 172 -1.76 -9.61 -1.65
C ILE A 172 -1.95 -9.70 -0.14
N ALA A 173 -1.62 -8.64 0.60
CA ALA A 173 -1.81 -8.53 2.04
C ALA A 173 -3.27 -8.72 2.48
N LEU A 174 -4.24 -8.43 1.59
CA LEU A 174 -5.67 -8.63 1.86
C LEU A 174 -6.00 -10.11 2.12
N LEU A 175 -5.20 -11.07 1.64
CA LEU A 175 -5.40 -12.50 1.93
C LEU A 175 -5.22 -12.83 3.42
N SER A 176 -4.54 -11.97 4.19
CA SER A 176 -4.41 -12.16 5.65
C SER A 176 -5.74 -12.14 6.39
N THR A 177 -6.80 -11.61 5.78
CA THR A 177 -8.16 -11.60 6.33
C THR A 177 -8.96 -12.86 5.99
N LEU A 178 -8.36 -13.85 5.32
CA LEU A 178 -8.97 -15.15 5.16
C LEU A 178 -9.10 -15.87 6.51
N PRO A 179 -10.15 -16.68 6.72
CA PRO A 179 -10.27 -17.52 7.91
C PRO A 179 -9.04 -18.42 8.16
N ASP A 180 -8.40 -18.90 7.08
CA ASP A 180 -7.13 -19.63 7.13
C ASP A 180 -6.24 -19.23 5.93
N ALA A 181 -5.60 -18.07 6.04
CA ALA A 181 -4.71 -17.53 5.03
C ALA A 181 -3.50 -18.46 4.76
N SER A 182 -2.95 -19.08 5.80
CA SER A 182 -1.80 -19.97 5.70
C SER A 182 -2.11 -21.23 4.91
N ALA A 183 -3.25 -21.88 5.17
CA ALA A 183 -3.65 -23.07 4.41
C ALA A 183 -3.96 -22.73 2.95
N PHE A 184 -4.62 -21.60 2.69
CA PHE A 184 -4.89 -21.12 1.34
C PHE A 184 -3.60 -20.90 0.54
N THR A 185 -2.66 -20.15 1.11
CA THR A 185 -1.36 -19.84 0.49
C THR A 185 -0.55 -21.13 0.26
N THR A 186 -0.45 -22.01 1.27
CA THR A 186 0.25 -23.29 1.13
C THR A 186 -0.33 -24.14 0.00
N LYS A 187 -1.65 -24.15 -0.17
CA LYS A 187 -2.32 -24.87 -1.24
C LYS A 187 -2.00 -24.28 -2.62
N LEU A 188 -1.97 -22.95 -2.75
CA LEU A 188 -1.51 -22.29 -3.98
C LEU A 188 -0.06 -22.66 -4.32
N GLU A 189 0.85 -22.59 -3.34
CA GLU A 189 2.26 -22.90 -3.55
C GLU A 189 2.49 -24.35 -3.99
N THR A 190 1.79 -25.30 -3.39
CA THR A 190 2.03 -26.74 -3.57
C THR A 190 1.22 -27.34 -4.71
N SER A 191 0.00 -26.85 -4.94
CA SER A 191 -0.95 -27.43 -5.91
C SER A 191 -1.23 -26.51 -7.11
N GLY A 192 -0.75 -25.27 -7.09
CA GLY A 192 -0.98 -24.28 -8.14
C GLY A 192 -2.41 -23.73 -8.21
N SER A 193 -3.30 -24.15 -7.31
CA SER A 193 -4.68 -23.68 -7.25
C SER A 193 -5.25 -23.80 -5.83
N ALA A 194 -6.06 -22.83 -5.45
CA ALA A 194 -6.82 -22.84 -4.21
C ALA A 194 -8.21 -22.24 -4.45
N LYS A 195 -9.09 -22.40 -3.46
CA LYS A 195 -10.38 -21.72 -3.40
C LYS A 195 -10.59 -21.28 -1.96
N ALA A 196 -11.09 -20.08 -1.77
CA ALA A 196 -11.51 -19.58 -0.47
C ALA A 196 -13.02 -19.44 -0.41
N GLU A 197 -13.56 -19.49 0.81
CA GLU A 197 -14.92 -19.10 1.14
C GLU A 197 -14.88 -18.16 2.34
N GLY A 198 -15.83 -17.23 2.43
CA GLY A 198 -15.93 -16.30 3.56
C GLY A 198 -14.84 -15.23 3.64
N TRP A 199 -14.12 -14.96 2.56
CA TRP A 199 -13.21 -13.82 2.50
C TRP A 199 -13.99 -12.50 2.49
N ILE A 200 -13.65 -11.57 3.37
CA ILE A 200 -14.39 -10.30 3.51
C ILE A 200 -14.30 -9.40 2.27
N TYR A 201 -13.26 -9.57 1.45
CA TYR A 201 -13.08 -8.84 0.20
C TYR A 201 -13.60 -9.61 -1.04
N ALA A 202 -14.32 -10.72 -0.86
CA ALA A 202 -14.94 -11.42 -1.98
C ALA A 202 -15.94 -10.49 -2.72
N GLY A 203 -15.85 -10.43 -4.05
CA GLY A 203 -16.63 -9.55 -4.90
C GLY A 203 -16.23 -8.06 -4.85
N TYR A 204 -15.09 -7.72 -4.24
CA TYR A 204 -14.51 -6.39 -4.43
C TYR A 204 -13.81 -6.29 -5.77
N LYS A 205 -14.04 -5.18 -6.48
CA LYS A 205 -13.20 -4.78 -7.59
C LYS A 205 -11.86 -4.31 -7.07
N MET A 206 -10.79 -4.89 -7.58
CA MET A 206 -9.43 -4.55 -7.17
C MET A 206 -8.46 -4.74 -8.32
N THR A 207 -7.29 -4.13 -8.19
CA THR A 207 -6.14 -4.41 -9.04
C THR A 207 -4.94 -4.80 -8.19
N VAL A 208 -3.93 -5.31 -8.86
CA VAL A 208 -2.67 -5.84 -8.33
C VAL A 208 -1.76 -6.04 -9.53
N ILE A 209 -0.45 -6.16 -9.34
CA ILE A 209 0.43 -6.45 -10.47
C ILE A 209 -0.05 -7.69 -11.22
N SER A 210 -0.24 -7.53 -12.53
CA SER A 210 -0.92 -8.55 -13.32
C SER A 210 -0.01 -9.75 -13.57
N ASN A 211 -0.62 -10.91 -13.78
CA ASN A 211 0.09 -12.11 -14.25
C ASN A 211 0.89 -11.81 -15.53
N GLN A 212 0.39 -10.92 -16.40
CA GLN A 212 1.08 -10.52 -17.63
C GLN A 212 2.35 -9.71 -17.34
N GLU A 213 2.28 -8.74 -16.43
CA GLU A 213 3.43 -7.94 -16.00
C GLU A 213 4.49 -8.83 -15.32
N GLU A 214 4.07 -9.78 -14.49
CA GLU A 214 4.96 -10.78 -13.88
C GLU A 214 5.67 -11.65 -14.93
N GLU A 215 4.94 -12.13 -15.95
CA GLU A 215 5.54 -12.91 -17.03
C GLU A 215 6.55 -12.12 -17.88
N ILE A 216 6.34 -10.81 -18.02
CA ILE A 216 7.30 -9.90 -18.68
C ILE A 216 8.53 -9.69 -17.77
N ALA A 217 8.32 -9.51 -16.47
CA ALA A 217 9.35 -9.22 -15.49
C ALA A 217 10.12 -10.43 -14.97
N LYS A 218 9.70 -11.67 -15.26
CA LYS A 218 10.34 -12.90 -14.73
C LYS A 218 11.85 -13.01 -14.97
N GLY A 219 12.39 -12.29 -15.96
CA GLY A 219 13.84 -12.21 -16.20
C GLY A 219 14.59 -11.62 -15.01
N LEU A 220 13.94 -10.76 -14.21
CA LEU A 220 14.48 -10.16 -12.99
C LEU A 220 14.73 -11.20 -11.89
N LEU A 221 13.99 -12.31 -11.90
CA LEU A 221 14.11 -13.40 -10.91
C LEU A 221 15.35 -14.28 -11.13
N ASN A 222 16.29 -13.87 -11.98
CA ASN A 222 17.57 -14.54 -12.25
C ASN A 222 17.43 -16.05 -12.53
N GLY A 223 16.44 -16.40 -13.37
CA GLY A 223 16.12 -17.78 -13.74
C GLY A 223 15.34 -18.57 -12.67
N GLY A 224 14.87 -17.92 -11.61
CA GLY A 224 13.86 -18.45 -10.70
C GLY A 224 12.43 -18.22 -11.21
N LYS A 225 11.46 -18.78 -10.48
CA LYS A 225 10.03 -18.66 -10.79
C LYS A 225 9.24 -18.49 -9.51
N MET A 226 8.31 -17.55 -9.48
CA MET A 226 7.41 -17.40 -8.33
C MET A 226 6.59 -18.68 -8.11
N LYS A 227 6.24 -18.95 -6.85
CA LYS A 227 5.40 -20.10 -6.50
C LYS A 227 3.99 -19.96 -7.07
N PHE A 228 3.43 -18.75 -6.99
CA PHE A 228 2.18 -18.30 -7.60
C PHE A 228 2.24 -16.79 -7.83
N TYR A 229 1.27 -16.23 -8.56
CA TYR A 229 1.16 -14.79 -8.83
C TYR A 229 0.04 -14.13 -8.03
N PRO A 230 0.19 -12.85 -7.65
CA PRO A 230 -0.74 -12.19 -6.75
C PRO A 230 -2.13 -11.99 -7.37
N GLN A 231 -2.24 -11.66 -8.67
CA GLN A 231 -3.53 -11.64 -9.38
C GLN A 231 -4.24 -12.99 -9.26
N THR A 232 -3.55 -14.08 -9.59
CA THR A 232 -4.11 -15.44 -9.53
C THR A 232 -4.62 -15.77 -8.11
N ALA A 233 -3.88 -15.37 -7.07
CA ALA A 233 -4.25 -15.64 -5.70
C ALA A 233 -5.49 -14.84 -5.24
N LEU A 234 -5.57 -13.55 -5.57
CA LEU A 234 -6.71 -12.71 -5.22
C LEU A 234 -7.98 -13.13 -5.98
N GLU A 235 -7.88 -13.47 -7.27
CA GLU A 235 -8.98 -14.04 -8.05
C GLU A 235 -9.46 -15.39 -7.46
N ALA A 236 -8.52 -16.26 -7.07
CA ALA A 236 -8.83 -17.53 -6.43
C ALA A 236 -9.50 -17.40 -5.04
N ALA A 237 -9.27 -16.27 -4.35
CA ALA A 237 -9.95 -15.92 -3.12
C ALA A 237 -11.33 -15.29 -3.33
N GLY A 238 -11.66 -14.89 -4.58
CA GLY A 238 -12.94 -14.32 -4.98
C GLY A 238 -12.92 -12.81 -5.26
N GLY A 239 -11.75 -12.20 -5.46
CA GLY A 239 -11.63 -10.80 -5.89
C GLY A 239 -11.91 -10.62 -7.38
N ASP A 240 -12.55 -9.51 -7.74
CA ASP A 240 -12.84 -9.13 -9.13
C ASP A 240 -11.69 -8.28 -9.68
N PHE A 241 -10.72 -8.92 -10.33
CA PHE A 241 -9.54 -8.25 -10.87
C PHE A 241 -9.88 -7.31 -12.05
N VAL A 242 -9.34 -6.10 -12.00
CA VAL A 242 -9.43 -5.09 -13.06
C VAL A 242 -8.03 -4.65 -13.46
N SER A 243 -7.67 -4.83 -14.73
CA SER A 243 -6.34 -4.49 -15.27
C SER A 243 -6.36 -3.18 -16.05
N ASN A 244 -5.19 -2.56 -16.15
CA ASN A 244 -4.83 -1.64 -17.23
C ASN A 244 -5.01 -2.31 -18.62
N GLU A 245 -5.14 -1.48 -19.66
CA GLU A 245 -5.19 -1.94 -21.06
C GLU A 245 -3.80 -2.27 -21.62
N ALA A 246 -2.74 -1.68 -21.05
CA ALA A 246 -1.37 -1.85 -21.47
C ALA A 246 -0.47 -2.12 -20.24
N PRO A 247 0.39 -3.16 -20.27
CA PRO A 247 1.33 -3.44 -19.18
C PRO A 247 2.15 -2.21 -18.80
N TRP A 248 2.40 -2.05 -17.50
CA TRP A 248 3.15 -0.93 -16.90
C TRP A 248 2.45 0.42 -16.96
N ALA A 249 1.28 0.53 -17.60
CA ALA A 249 0.46 1.72 -17.49
C ALA A 249 -0.16 1.82 -16.09
N SER A 250 -0.25 3.05 -15.58
CA SER A 250 -0.89 3.37 -14.31
C SER A 250 -2.35 2.91 -14.31
N ASN A 251 -2.77 2.21 -13.27
CA ASN A 251 -4.17 1.82 -13.04
C ASN A 251 -4.46 1.78 -11.55
N VAL A 252 -5.53 2.45 -11.15
CA VAL A 252 -6.01 2.49 -9.77
C VAL A 252 -7.48 2.13 -9.76
N VAL A 253 -7.83 1.17 -8.91
CA VAL A 253 -9.20 0.73 -8.68
C VAL A 253 -9.61 1.15 -7.28
N THR A 254 -10.74 1.85 -7.21
CA THR A 254 -11.37 2.21 -5.95
C THR A 254 -12.74 1.53 -5.87
N ASP A 255 -12.96 0.73 -4.84
CA ASP A 255 -14.24 0.09 -4.55
C ASP A 255 -14.52 0.21 -3.04
N ARG A 256 -15.58 0.93 -2.69
CA ARG A 256 -15.94 1.29 -1.30
C ARG A 256 -14.76 1.94 -0.57
N GLU A 257 -14.23 1.35 0.50
CA GLU A 257 -13.08 1.84 1.27
C GLU A 257 -11.71 1.39 0.73
N LEU A 258 -11.71 0.45 -0.22
CA LEU A 258 -10.51 -0.16 -0.77
C LEU A 258 -9.99 0.63 -1.98
N ILE A 259 -8.71 0.99 -1.96
CA ILE A 259 -7.95 1.58 -3.06
C ILE A 259 -6.82 0.62 -3.39
N THR A 260 -6.70 0.22 -4.66
CA THR A 260 -5.60 -0.64 -5.11
C THR A 260 -4.96 -0.03 -6.36
N GLY A 261 -3.62 0.01 -6.40
CA GLY A 261 -2.84 0.42 -7.55
C GLY A 261 -2.12 -0.78 -8.16
N GLN A 262 -2.07 -0.85 -9.49
CA GLN A 262 -1.64 -2.07 -10.19
C GLN A 262 -0.13 -2.33 -10.13
N ASN A 263 0.70 -1.30 -10.25
CA ASN A 263 2.14 -1.45 -10.52
C ASN A 263 2.90 -0.19 -10.05
N PRO A 264 4.24 -0.11 -10.18
CA PRO A 264 5.00 1.05 -9.72
C PRO A 264 4.52 2.39 -10.31
N ALA A 265 4.07 2.40 -11.57
CA ALA A 265 3.53 3.59 -12.24
C ALA A 265 2.20 4.09 -11.64
N SER A 266 1.57 3.29 -10.77
CA SER A 266 0.32 3.62 -10.10
C SER A 266 0.52 4.37 -8.79
N ALA A 267 1.74 4.44 -8.24
CA ALA A 267 2.01 5.04 -6.93
C ALA A 267 1.53 6.52 -6.79
N PRO A 268 1.75 7.42 -7.76
CA PRO A 268 1.23 8.80 -7.67
C PRO A 268 -0.30 8.87 -7.65
N ALA A 269 -0.95 7.99 -8.42
CA ALA A 269 -2.41 7.94 -8.50
C ALA A 269 -3.02 7.37 -7.21
N VAL A 270 -2.38 6.37 -6.60
CA VAL A 270 -2.76 5.86 -5.27
C VAL A 270 -2.64 6.95 -4.22
N ALA A 271 -1.53 7.70 -4.20
CA ALA A 271 -1.34 8.83 -3.29
C ALA A 271 -2.45 9.89 -3.45
N THR A 272 -2.83 10.17 -4.70
CA THR A 272 -3.89 11.13 -5.02
C THR A 272 -5.25 10.67 -4.50
N GLU A 273 -5.62 9.40 -4.69
CA GLU A 273 -6.89 8.86 -4.18
C GLU A 273 -6.89 8.77 -2.65
N LEU A 274 -5.78 8.38 -2.04
CA LEU A 274 -5.63 8.37 -0.58
C LEU A 274 -5.82 9.77 0.01
N LEU A 275 -5.18 10.79 -0.56
CA LEU A 275 -5.36 12.18 -0.14
C LEU A 275 -6.80 12.69 -0.33
N LYS A 276 -7.57 12.19 -1.30
CA LYS A 276 -9.00 12.55 -1.42
C LYS A 276 -9.84 11.98 -0.28
N ARG A 277 -9.44 10.84 0.31
CA ARG A 277 -10.14 10.21 1.44
C ARG A 277 -9.88 10.86 2.79
N LEU A 278 -8.75 11.55 2.92
CA LEU A 278 -8.28 12.16 4.17
C LEU A 278 -8.67 13.66 4.30
N LYS A 279 -9.43 14.18 3.34
CA LYS A 279 -9.87 15.58 3.27
C LYS A 279 -11.22 15.82 3.94
#